data_AF-A0A1E7EXB9-F1
#
_entry.id   AF-A0A1E7EXB9-F1
#
_cell.length_a   1.000
_cell.length_b   1.000
_cell.length_c   1.000
_cell.angle_alpha   90.00
_cell.angle_beta   90.00
_cell.angle_gamma   90.00
#
_symmetry.space_group_name_H-M   'P 1'
#
loop_
_entity.id
_entity.type
_entity.pdbx_description
1 polymer ?
#
loop_
_entity_poly.entity_id
_entity_poly.type
_entity_poly.pdbx_seq_one_letter_code
_entity_poly.pdbx_strand_id
1 'polypeptide(L)'
;MMGPGDDLDSLSKNNDHLGVLRYIRAHELRESEKVIQHGQALLGEQVKNSKFGLRDEAARSAALEQICLAAIDIDNHLLAERCLEELKQTSTGGAISGGGKNKDGSLVKDSDRYRRLLGRCLEAANDYEGALLLYEKMLKENPSNLIALQRKYCILRQQKSETTGGVTPMNVVLEALNEYLGQQLSDVSGWYEMSQLRLSLADFKGAAYALEQVILGSPLDADIHRELGEVYATIGGVEYSTYARKHMAQALELDPTNIRAQFGLLCVANQYLDESKSSSKKNIDEHERLVAKELVKYGADSVSKSYKGSKDPKMIATVKRVIDDYTENLE
;
A
#
# COMPACT_ATOMS: atom_id res chain seq x y z
N MET A 1 -8.87 23.00 20.96
CA MET A 1 -9.12 21.56 21.15
C MET A 1 -10.55 21.29 20.72
N MET A 2 -10.78 20.25 19.90
CA MET A 2 -12.16 19.78 19.63
C MET A 2 -12.72 19.23 20.93
N GLY A 3 -13.95 19.59 21.28
CA GLY A 3 -14.63 19.08 22.46
C GLY A 3 -15.00 17.60 22.27
N PRO A 4 -15.16 16.80 23.34
CA PRO A 4 -15.41 15.35 23.26
C PRO A 4 -16.78 14.93 22.67
N GLY A 5 -17.50 15.78 21.94
CA GLY A 5 -18.89 15.52 21.52
C GLY A 5 -19.35 16.16 20.22
N ASP A 6 -18.46 16.83 19.48
CA ASP A 6 -18.86 17.44 18.20
C ASP A 6 -18.58 16.45 17.05
N ASP A 7 -19.62 15.72 16.63
CA ASP A 7 -19.58 14.92 15.40
C ASP A 7 -19.65 15.81 14.15
N LEU A 8 -19.30 15.24 12.99
CA LEU A 8 -19.25 15.98 11.72
C LEU A 8 -20.58 16.67 11.40
N ASP A 9 -21.70 16.02 11.71
CA ASP A 9 -23.04 16.52 11.44
C ASP A 9 -23.40 17.71 12.33
N SER A 10 -23.03 17.69 13.61
CA SER A 10 -23.24 18.81 14.53
C SER A 10 -22.41 20.02 14.12
N LEU A 11 -21.14 19.80 13.73
CA LEU A 11 -20.27 20.87 13.24
C LEU A 11 -20.82 21.50 11.95
N SER A 12 -21.33 20.67 11.04
CA SER A 12 -21.94 21.13 9.80
C SER A 12 -23.21 21.96 10.06
N LYS A 13 -24.11 21.49 10.94
CA LYS A 13 -25.34 22.22 11.34
C LYS A 13 -25.05 23.56 12.01
N ASN A 14 -23.98 23.63 12.80
CA ASN A 14 -23.58 24.85 13.49
C ASN A 14 -22.82 25.85 12.58
N ASN A 15 -22.63 25.52 11.30
CA ASN A 15 -21.80 26.29 10.35
C ASN A 15 -20.37 26.55 10.87
N ASP A 16 -19.82 25.65 11.69
CA ASP A 16 -18.40 25.71 12.07
C ASP A 16 -17.55 25.12 10.94
N HIS A 17 -17.39 25.89 9.87
CA HIS A 17 -16.66 25.45 8.68
C HIS A 17 -15.20 25.05 8.99
N LEU A 18 -14.54 25.73 9.93
CA LEU A 18 -13.16 25.39 10.32
C LEU A 18 -13.12 24.09 11.13
N GLY A 19 -14.07 23.90 12.05
CA GLY A 19 -14.26 22.66 12.80
C GLY A 19 -14.49 21.47 11.87
N VAL A 20 -15.39 21.61 10.88
CA VAL A 20 -15.66 20.58 9.86
C VAL A 20 -14.38 20.19 9.12
N LEU A 21 -13.62 21.16 8.60
CA LEU A 21 -12.37 20.87 7.88
C LEU A 21 -11.34 20.17 8.77
N ARG A 22 -11.21 20.58 10.03
CA ARG A 22 -10.31 19.94 11.01
C ARG A 22 -10.77 18.52 11.33
N TYR A 23 -12.06 18.29 11.48
CA TYR A 23 -12.63 16.98 11.76
C TYR A 23 -12.35 16.01 10.60
N ILE A 24 -12.67 16.42 9.36
CA ILE A 24 -12.44 15.62 8.15
C ILE A 24 -10.95 15.23 8.03
N ARG A 25 -10.05 16.18 8.30
CA ARG A 25 -8.60 15.95 8.22
C ARG A 25 -8.09 15.04 9.35
N ALA A 26 -8.58 15.23 10.57
CA ALA A 26 -8.13 14.45 11.73
C ALA A 26 -8.58 12.98 11.67
N HIS A 27 -9.71 12.70 11.01
CA HIS A 27 -10.26 11.36 10.84
C HIS A 27 -10.00 10.77 9.44
N GLU A 28 -9.18 11.45 8.62
CA GLU A 28 -8.78 11.01 7.28
C GLU A 28 -9.99 10.63 6.37
N LEU A 29 -11.09 11.38 6.50
CA LEU A 29 -12.33 11.11 5.75
C LEU A 29 -12.24 11.63 4.32
N ARG A 30 -12.63 10.81 3.35
CA ARG A 30 -12.71 11.20 1.93
C ARG A 30 -14.06 11.84 1.60
N GLU A 31 -14.21 13.11 1.97
CA GLU A 31 -15.44 13.90 1.85
C GLU A 31 -15.21 15.16 1.00
N SER A 32 -14.76 14.97 -0.25
CA SER A 32 -14.22 16.04 -1.11
C SER A 32 -15.24 17.16 -1.41
N GLU A 33 -16.51 16.82 -1.61
CA GLU A 33 -17.59 17.80 -1.82
C GLU A 33 -17.82 18.68 -0.58
N LYS A 34 -17.91 18.07 0.62
CA LYS A 34 -18.07 18.81 1.88
C LYS A 34 -16.88 19.71 2.16
N VAL A 35 -15.67 19.23 1.88
CA VAL A 35 -14.44 20.03 2.03
C VAL A 35 -14.51 21.28 1.17
N ILE A 36 -14.93 21.17 -0.09
CA ILE A 36 -15.03 22.31 -1.00
C ILE A 36 -16.12 23.27 -0.53
N GLN A 37 -17.30 22.76 -0.17
CA GLN A 37 -18.41 23.58 0.31
C GLN A 37 -18.03 24.39 1.56
N HIS A 38 -17.53 23.73 2.60
CA HIS A 38 -17.14 24.40 3.84
C HIS A 38 -15.88 25.26 3.65
N GLY A 39 -14.95 24.84 2.79
CA GLY A 39 -13.76 25.60 2.44
C GLY A 39 -14.05 26.90 1.71
N GLN A 40 -14.96 26.89 0.74
CA GLN A 40 -15.42 28.08 0.02
C GLN A 40 -16.26 28.99 0.90
N ALA A 41 -17.08 28.44 1.80
CA ALA A 41 -17.78 29.25 2.80
C ALA A 41 -16.80 29.99 3.73
N LEU A 42 -15.66 29.36 4.04
CA LEU A 42 -14.63 29.92 4.92
C LEU A 42 -13.73 30.96 4.23
N LEU A 43 -13.27 30.67 3.01
CA LEU A 43 -12.27 31.46 2.28
C LEU A 43 -12.87 32.30 1.13
N GLY A 44 -14.17 32.19 0.88
CA GLY A 44 -14.85 32.73 -0.30
C GLY A 44 -14.73 31.82 -1.53
N GLU A 45 -15.64 31.98 -2.50
CA GLU A 45 -15.66 31.17 -3.74
C GLU A 45 -14.35 31.26 -4.55
N GLN A 46 -13.71 32.42 -4.51
CA GLN A 46 -12.43 32.66 -5.19
C GLN A 46 -11.22 32.29 -4.32
N VAL A 47 -11.45 31.80 -3.09
CA VAL A 47 -10.42 31.44 -2.11
C VAL A 47 -9.47 32.59 -1.73
N LYS A 48 -9.84 33.81 -2.13
CA LYS A 48 -9.21 35.08 -1.76
C LYS A 48 -9.78 35.50 -0.42
N ASN A 49 -8.90 35.61 0.59
CA ASN A 49 -9.25 35.93 1.98
C ASN A 49 -10.50 36.82 2.06
N SER A 50 -11.61 36.27 2.55
CA SER A 50 -12.86 37.03 2.61
C SER A 50 -12.72 38.24 3.56
N LYS A 51 -13.64 39.21 3.50
CA LYS A 51 -13.66 40.38 4.41
C LYS A 51 -13.72 40.01 5.90
N PHE A 52 -14.07 38.76 6.23
CA PHE A 52 -14.09 38.17 7.58
C PHE A 52 -13.04 37.07 7.76
N GLY A 53 -12.02 37.05 6.91
CA GLY A 53 -11.11 35.92 6.71
C GLY A 53 -10.37 35.43 7.96
N LEU A 54 -9.94 34.17 7.91
CA LEU A 54 -9.10 33.58 8.93
C LEU A 54 -7.82 34.41 9.10
N ARG A 55 -7.64 34.96 10.31
CA ARG A 55 -6.41 35.65 10.72
C ARG A 55 -5.25 34.69 10.99
N ASP A 56 -5.58 33.43 11.30
CA ASP A 56 -4.58 32.37 11.49
C ASP A 56 -4.10 31.87 10.11
N GLU A 57 -2.92 32.33 9.70
CA GLU A 57 -2.27 31.96 8.44
C GLU A 57 -1.99 30.46 8.33
N ALA A 58 -1.70 29.78 9.45
CA ALA A 58 -1.44 28.35 9.45
C ALA A 58 -2.73 27.57 9.19
N ALA A 59 -3.82 27.94 9.84
CA ALA A 59 -5.13 27.35 9.59
C ALA A 59 -5.65 27.67 8.17
N ARG A 60 -5.39 28.89 7.66
CA ARG A 60 -5.70 29.24 6.27
C ARG A 60 -4.92 28.38 5.28
N SER A 61 -3.61 28.24 5.46
CA SER A 61 -2.75 27.42 4.58
C SER A 61 -3.17 25.95 4.59
N ALA A 62 -3.60 25.43 5.74
CA ALA A 62 -4.10 24.08 5.85
C ALA A 62 -5.48 23.89 5.18
N ALA A 63 -6.36 24.90 5.26
CA ALA A 63 -7.63 24.88 4.54
C ALA A 63 -7.39 24.93 3.02
N LEU A 64 -6.49 25.78 2.53
CA LEU A 64 -6.09 25.85 1.11
C LEU A 64 -5.60 24.49 0.59
N GLU A 65 -4.70 23.84 1.34
CA GLU A 65 -4.19 22.52 0.98
C GLU A 65 -5.30 21.47 0.92
N GLN A 66 -6.19 21.46 1.91
CA GLN A 66 -7.31 20.51 1.98
C GLN A 66 -8.31 20.72 0.84
N ILE A 67 -8.65 21.97 0.51
CA ILE A 67 -9.51 22.31 -0.63
C ILE A 67 -8.85 21.92 -1.95
N CYS A 68 -7.56 22.18 -2.11
CA CYS A 68 -6.83 21.84 -3.33
C CYS A 68 -6.83 20.32 -3.58
N LEU A 69 -6.56 19.51 -2.55
CA LEU A 69 -6.63 18.05 -2.66
C LEU A 69 -8.06 17.56 -2.97
N ALA A 70 -9.07 18.12 -2.32
CA ALA A 70 -10.47 17.80 -2.61
C ALA A 70 -10.89 18.22 -4.03
N ALA A 71 -10.38 19.35 -4.52
CA ALA A 71 -10.62 19.84 -5.87
C ALA A 71 -9.99 18.91 -6.93
N ILE A 72 -8.80 18.37 -6.66
CA ILE A 72 -8.18 17.34 -7.50
C ILE A 72 -9.04 16.07 -7.54
N ASP A 73 -9.57 15.62 -6.40
CA ASP A 73 -10.41 14.42 -6.33
C ASP A 73 -11.70 14.51 -7.18
N ILE A 74 -12.25 15.71 -7.34
CA ILE A 74 -13.46 15.96 -8.15
C ILE A 74 -13.15 16.54 -9.55
N ASP A 75 -11.89 16.46 -9.99
CA ASP A 75 -11.42 16.95 -11.29
C ASP A 75 -11.62 18.47 -11.54
N ASN A 76 -11.71 19.26 -10.46
CA ASN A 76 -11.82 20.72 -10.55
C ASN A 76 -10.44 21.38 -10.53
N HIS A 77 -9.71 21.24 -11.63
CA HIS A 77 -8.34 21.77 -11.76
C HIS A 77 -8.26 23.30 -11.58
N LEU A 78 -9.28 24.05 -11.99
CA LEU A 78 -9.31 25.51 -11.83
C LEU A 78 -9.31 25.93 -10.34
N LEU A 79 -10.08 25.22 -9.51
CA LEU A 79 -10.09 25.49 -8.07
C LEU A 79 -8.77 25.07 -7.42
N ALA A 80 -8.20 23.94 -7.84
CA ALA A 80 -6.91 23.47 -7.35
C ALA A 80 -5.79 24.48 -7.66
N GLU A 81 -5.74 25.01 -8.89
CA GLU A 81 -4.77 26.03 -9.31
C GLU A 81 -4.90 27.32 -8.49
N ARG A 82 -6.12 27.83 -8.27
CA ARG A 82 -6.36 29.01 -7.42
C ARG A 82 -5.85 28.81 -5.99
N CYS A 83 -6.12 27.64 -5.40
CA CYS A 83 -5.62 27.34 -4.06
C CYS A 83 -4.08 27.32 -4.01
N LEU A 84 -3.46 26.79 -5.06
CA LEU A 84 -2.01 26.71 -5.20
C LEU A 84 -1.37 28.10 -5.35
N GLU A 85 -1.96 28.99 -6.15
CA GLU A 85 -1.52 30.38 -6.32
C GLU A 85 -1.57 31.16 -5.01
N GLU A 86 -2.68 31.08 -4.28
CA GLU A 86 -2.85 31.74 -2.97
C GLU A 86 -1.84 31.21 -1.94
N LEU A 87 -1.57 29.91 -1.95
CA LEU A 87 -0.59 29.29 -1.05
C LEU A 87 0.83 29.73 -1.40
N LYS A 88 1.15 29.92 -2.70
CA LYS A 88 2.42 30.48 -3.16
C LYS A 88 2.63 31.90 -2.68
N GLN A 89 1.65 32.77 -2.90
CA GLN A 89 1.71 34.18 -2.49
C GLN A 89 1.92 34.33 -0.97
N THR A 90 1.26 33.48 -0.19
CA THR A 90 1.43 33.42 1.28
C THR A 90 2.87 33.03 1.64
N SER A 91 3.46 32.07 0.93
CA SER A 91 4.84 31.63 1.20
C SER A 91 5.93 32.62 0.81
N THR A 92 5.68 33.48 -0.21
CA THR A 92 6.65 34.48 -0.68
C THR A 92 6.42 35.88 -0.10
N GLY A 93 5.48 36.05 0.83
CA GLY A 93 5.16 37.34 1.44
C GLY A 93 4.61 38.36 0.43
N GLY A 94 3.89 37.91 -0.60
CA GLY A 94 3.34 38.76 -1.65
C GLY A 94 4.34 39.23 -2.71
N ALA A 95 5.60 38.76 -2.68
CA ALA A 95 6.55 39.01 -3.75
C ALA A 95 6.14 38.20 -5.00
N ILE A 96 5.78 38.92 -6.07
CA ILE A 96 5.43 38.34 -7.37
C ILE A 96 6.71 37.82 -8.03
N SER A 97 6.71 36.53 -8.36
CA SER A 97 7.62 35.81 -9.28
C SER A 97 9.13 35.99 -9.11
N GLY A 98 9.80 34.89 -8.75
CA GLY A 98 11.08 34.47 -9.35
C GLY A 98 12.25 35.46 -9.30
N GLY A 99 12.90 35.58 -8.14
CA GLY A 99 14.17 36.30 -8.03
C GLY A 99 14.39 37.06 -6.73
N GLY A 100 13.44 37.02 -5.80
CA GLY A 100 13.61 37.61 -4.47
C GLY A 100 14.77 36.96 -3.73
N LYS A 101 15.67 37.79 -3.20
CA LYS A 101 16.60 37.38 -2.16
C LYS A 101 15.95 37.67 -0.82
N ASN A 102 16.04 36.74 0.12
CA ASN A 102 15.79 37.00 1.53
C ASN A 102 16.70 38.15 2.00
N LYS A 103 16.37 38.73 3.16
CA LYS A 103 17.18 39.83 3.75
C LYS A 103 18.65 39.46 3.96
N ASP A 104 18.97 38.17 4.00
CA ASP A 104 20.33 37.61 4.12
C ASP A 104 21.02 37.34 2.77
N GLY A 105 20.37 37.63 1.63
CA GLY A 105 20.89 37.38 0.29
C GLY A 105 20.62 35.99 -0.28
N SER A 106 20.02 35.07 0.47
CA SER A 106 19.64 33.72 0.03
C SER A 106 18.41 33.76 -0.91
N LEU A 107 18.32 32.83 -1.85
CA LEU A 107 17.17 32.74 -2.76
C LEU A 107 15.90 32.40 -1.97
N VAL A 108 14.80 33.12 -2.21
CA VAL A 108 13.48 32.75 -1.68
C VAL A 108 13.11 31.37 -2.24
N LYS A 109 13.08 30.39 -1.33
CA LYS A 109 12.75 29.00 -1.63
C LYS A 109 11.25 28.79 -1.41
N ASP A 110 10.58 28.19 -2.40
CA ASP A 110 9.18 27.80 -2.23
C ASP A 110 9.02 26.84 -1.04
N SER A 111 7.93 27.00 -0.28
CA SER A 111 7.65 26.14 0.88
C SER A 111 7.47 24.67 0.48
N ASP A 112 7.88 23.74 1.35
CA ASP A 112 7.68 22.30 1.14
C ASP A 112 6.20 21.93 1.00
N ARG A 113 5.31 22.67 1.67
CA ARG A 113 3.86 22.52 1.50
C ARG A 113 3.42 22.83 0.08
N TYR A 114 3.82 23.99 -0.45
CA TYR A 114 3.54 24.38 -1.83
C TYR A 114 4.07 23.35 -2.82
N ARG A 115 5.33 22.93 -2.68
CA ARG A 115 5.96 22.01 -3.64
C ARG A 115 5.28 20.63 -3.66
N ARG A 116 4.90 20.11 -2.49
CA ARG A 116 4.11 18.86 -2.41
C ARG A 116 2.78 18.98 -3.14
N LEU A 117 2.07 20.08 -2.93
CA LEU A 117 0.76 20.31 -3.55
C LEU A 117 0.86 20.58 -5.05
N LEU A 118 1.87 21.32 -5.50
CA LEU A 118 2.19 21.52 -6.91
C LEU A 118 2.43 20.18 -7.60
N GLY A 119 3.23 19.29 -7.01
CA GLY A 119 3.45 17.95 -7.56
C GLY A 119 2.14 17.18 -7.74
N ARG A 120 1.25 17.22 -6.75
CA ARG A 120 -0.08 16.59 -6.85
C ARG A 120 -0.96 17.20 -7.95
N CYS A 121 -0.89 18.51 -8.17
CA CYS A 121 -1.60 19.18 -9.27
C CYS A 121 -1.04 18.77 -10.64
N LEU A 122 0.29 18.67 -10.78
CA LEU A 122 0.94 18.20 -12.00
C LEU A 122 0.54 16.76 -12.33
N GLU A 123 0.54 15.88 -11.33
CA GLU A 123 0.08 14.50 -11.48
C GLU A 123 -1.39 14.43 -11.91
N ALA A 124 -2.27 15.24 -11.32
CA ALA A 124 -3.68 15.31 -11.71
C ALA A 124 -3.87 15.81 -13.15
N ALA A 125 -2.99 16.71 -13.61
CA ALA A 125 -2.97 17.20 -14.98
C ALA A 125 -2.28 16.23 -15.97
N ASN A 126 -1.86 15.03 -15.52
CA ASN A 126 -1.06 14.07 -16.27
C ASN A 126 0.34 14.57 -16.72
N ASP A 127 0.84 15.67 -16.14
CA ASP A 127 2.22 16.14 -16.34
C ASP A 127 3.18 15.39 -15.40
N TYR A 128 3.37 14.10 -15.69
CA TYR A 128 4.24 13.23 -14.90
C TYR A 128 5.72 13.63 -14.99
N GLU A 129 6.16 14.16 -16.14
CA GLU A 129 7.54 14.62 -16.32
C GLU A 129 7.84 15.84 -15.43
N GLY A 130 6.96 16.84 -15.44
CA GLY A 130 7.06 18.00 -14.56
C GLY A 130 7.02 17.61 -13.08
N ALA A 131 6.14 16.68 -12.71
CA ALA A 131 6.04 16.17 -11.34
C ALA A 131 7.33 15.45 -10.91
N LEU A 132 7.90 14.57 -11.76
CA LEU A 132 9.16 13.87 -11.47
C LEU A 132 10.32 14.85 -11.28
N LEU A 133 10.49 15.83 -12.17
CA LEU A 133 11.53 16.85 -12.05
C LEU A 133 11.42 17.63 -10.73
N LEU A 134 10.20 17.94 -10.30
CA LEU A 134 9.94 18.60 -9.02
C LEU A 134 10.32 17.69 -7.84
N TYR A 135 9.90 16.43 -7.84
CA TYR A 135 10.22 15.49 -6.76
C TYR A 135 11.71 15.19 -6.68
N GLU A 136 12.40 15.03 -7.81
CA GLU A 136 13.85 14.87 -7.85
C GLU A 136 14.58 16.09 -7.27
N LYS A 137 14.11 17.31 -7.57
CA LYS A 137 14.66 18.52 -6.96
C LYS A 137 14.45 18.52 -5.44
N MET A 138 13.28 18.11 -4.97
CA MET A 138 13.01 17.98 -3.53
C MET A 138 13.90 16.93 -2.86
N LEU A 139 14.18 15.82 -3.54
CA LEU A 139 15.05 14.75 -3.05
C LEU A 139 16.54 15.13 -3.07
N LYS A 140 16.98 15.93 -4.05
CA LYS A 140 18.34 16.50 -4.06
C LYS A 140 18.59 17.40 -2.86
N GLU A 141 17.57 18.12 -2.42
CA GLU A 141 17.65 19.00 -1.24
C GLU A 141 17.48 18.25 0.08
N ASN A 142 16.61 17.23 0.12
CA ASN A 142 16.39 16.36 1.26
C ASN A 142 16.14 14.92 0.79
N PRO A 143 17.16 14.06 0.78
CA PRO A 143 17.04 12.67 0.35
C PRO A 143 16.05 11.83 1.19
N SER A 144 15.80 12.21 2.45
CA SER A 144 14.87 11.53 3.35
C SER A 144 13.43 12.09 3.26
N ASN A 145 13.09 12.84 2.20
CA ASN A 145 11.74 13.33 2.00
C ASN A 145 10.79 12.18 1.59
N LEU A 146 10.14 11.57 2.58
CA LEU A 146 9.24 10.42 2.41
C LEU A 146 8.14 10.67 1.38
N ILE A 147 7.57 11.87 1.34
CA ILE A 147 6.48 12.20 0.42
C ILE A 147 7.00 12.22 -1.02
N ALA A 148 8.16 12.84 -1.26
CA ALA A 148 8.75 12.86 -2.60
C ALA A 148 9.19 11.47 -3.07
N LEU A 149 9.75 10.63 -2.18
CA LEU A 149 10.08 9.23 -2.46
C LEU A 149 8.84 8.44 -2.86
N GLN A 150 7.77 8.53 -2.06
CA GLN A 150 6.53 7.81 -2.32
C GLN A 150 5.90 8.24 -3.64
N ARG A 151 5.80 9.55 -3.92
CA ARG A 151 5.19 10.05 -5.17
C ARG A 151 6.03 9.70 -6.39
N LYS A 152 7.37 9.81 -6.32
CA LYS A 152 8.29 9.34 -7.38
C LYS A 152 8.01 7.88 -7.71
N TYR A 153 7.95 7.02 -6.68
CA TYR A 153 7.60 5.61 -6.86
C TYR A 153 6.24 5.42 -7.54
N CYS A 154 5.18 6.08 -7.06
CA CYS A 154 3.83 5.96 -7.63
C CYS A 154 3.78 6.33 -9.12
N ILE A 155 4.47 7.40 -9.53
CA ILE A 155 4.52 7.83 -10.94
C ILE A 155 5.24 6.77 -11.80
N LEU A 156 6.42 6.31 -11.35
CA LEU A 156 7.18 5.29 -12.07
C LEU A 156 6.39 3.97 -12.19
N ARG A 157 5.65 3.61 -11.14
CA ARG A 157 4.77 2.43 -11.12
C ARG A 157 3.63 2.55 -12.13
N GLN A 158 3.02 3.73 -12.25
CA GLN A 158 1.97 4.02 -13.22
C GLN A 158 2.50 3.95 -14.67
N GLN A 159 3.67 4.53 -14.92
CA GLN A 159 4.30 4.55 -16.26
C GLN A 159 4.77 3.18 -16.76
N LYS A 160 4.97 2.22 -15.84
CA LYS A 160 5.28 0.83 -16.19
C LYS A 160 4.08 0.09 -16.82
N SER A 161 2.83 0.54 -16.59
CA SER A 161 1.63 -0.22 -16.95
C SER A 161 1.68 -0.79 -18.38
N GLU A 162 1.60 -2.12 -18.47
CA GLU A 162 1.70 -2.91 -19.72
C GLU A 162 0.69 -2.44 -20.78
N THR A 163 -0.44 -1.87 -20.35
CA THR A 163 -1.49 -1.32 -21.21
C THR A 163 -1.02 -0.15 -22.08
N THR A 164 0.04 0.55 -21.68
CA THR A 164 0.57 1.76 -22.35
C THR A 164 1.89 1.53 -23.08
N GLY A 165 2.38 0.29 -23.16
CA GLY A 165 3.72 0.02 -23.72
C GLY A 165 4.81 0.68 -22.86
N GLY A 166 4.73 0.46 -21.54
CA GLY A 166 5.44 1.21 -20.51
C GLY A 166 6.90 1.54 -20.82
N VAL A 167 7.25 2.82 -20.63
CA VAL A 167 8.58 3.39 -20.93
C VAL A 167 9.58 3.09 -19.81
N THR A 168 9.09 2.77 -18.61
CA THR A 168 9.92 2.60 -17.41
C THR A 168 10.24 1.12 -17.14
N PRO A 169 11.52 0.72 -17.17
CA PRO A 169 11.94 -0.63 -16.82
C PRO A 169 11.57 -1.00 -15.37
N MET A 170 11.19 -2.25 -15.14
CA MET A 170 10.80 -2.74 -13.81
C MET A 170 11.86 -2.52 -12.73
N ASN A 171 13.15 -2.67 -13.05
CA ASN A 171 14.23 -2.48 -12.08
C ASN A 171 14.24 -1.05 -11.51
N VAL A 172 13.92 -0.04 -12.33
CA VAL A 172 13.81 1.36 -11.90
C VAL A 172 12.66 1.54 -10.89
N VAL A 173 11.53 0.85 -11.13
CA VAL A 173 10.38 0.86 -10.21
C VAL A 173 10.73 0.21 -8.87
N LEU A 174 11.40 -0.95 -8.91
CA LEU A 174 11.87 -1.66 -7.72
C LEU A 174 12.89 -0.85 -6.92
N GLU A 175 13.84 -0.21 -7.60
CA GLU A 175 14.83 0.67 -6.97
C GLU A 175 14.15 1.84 -6.26
N ALA A 176 13.18 2.51 -6.90
CA ALA A 176 12.44 3.60 -6.29
C ALA A 176 11.61 3.15 -5.06
N LEU A 177 10.98 1.96 -5.13
CA LEU A 177 10.26 1.41 -3.98
C LEU A 177 11.22 1.03 -2.84
N ASN A 178 12.39 0.50 -3.17
CA ASN A 178 13.42 0.17 -2.19
C ASN A 178 14.02 1.41 -1.53
N GLU A 179 14.24 2.49 -2.28
CA GLU A 179 14.62 3.81 -1.73
C GLU A 179 13.58 4.31 -0.71
N TYR A 180 12.29 4.20 -1.06
CA TYR A 180 11.18 4.58 -0.17
C TYR A 180 11.11 3.72 1.09
N LEU A 181 11.06 2.39 0.95
CA LEU A 181 10.97 1.46 2.08
C LEU A 181 12.21 1.50 2.97
N GLY A 182 13.39 1.82 2.40
CA GLY A 182 14.60 2.05 3.17
C GLY A 182 14.51 3.22 4.16
N GLN A 183 13.58 4.16 3.94
CA GLN A 183 13.28 5.24 4.88
C GLN A 183 12.00 4.96 5.70
N GLN A 184 11.02 4.25 5.12
CA GLN A 184 9.73 3.93 5.75
C GLN A 184 9.55 2.41 5.92
N LEU A 185 10.31 1.82 6.83
CA LEU A 185 10.29 0.36 7.05
C LEU A 185 8.97 -0.18 7.62
N SER A 186 8.15 0.68 8.24
CA SER A 186 6.87 0.27 8.85
C SER A 186 5.68 0.27 7.89
N ASP A 187 5.87 0.63 6.62
CA ASP A 187 4.79 0.60 5.63
C ASP A 187 4.53 -0.84 5.15
N VAL A 188 3.60 -1.51 5.82
CA VAL A 188 3.14 -2.86 5.48
C VAL A 188 2.61 -2.93 4.04
N SER A 189 1.88 -1.89 3.60
CA SER A 189 1.30 -1.87 2.25
C SER A 189 2.38 -1.75 1.16
N GLY A 190 3.41 -0.94 1.42
CA GLY A 190 4.57 -0.84 0.55
C GLY A 190 5.38 -2.13 0.45
N TRP A 191 5.57 -2.86 1.56
CA TRP A 191 6.19 -4.19 1.55
C TRP A 191 5.35 -5.22 0.79
N TYR A 192 4.02 -5.17 0.92
CA TYR A 192 3.15 -6.04 0.15
C TYR A 192 3.29 -5.77 -1.36
N GLU A 193 3.26 -4.50 -1.78
CA GLU A 193 3.48 -4.14 -3.18
C GLU A 193 4.87 -4.57 -3.69
N MET A 194 5.92 -4.46 -2.87
CA MET A 194 7.26 -4.98 -3.20
C MET A 194 7.22 -6.49 -3.47
N SER A 195 6.47 -7.25 -2.67
CA SER A 195 6.32 -8.69 -2.90
C SER A 195 5.64 -9.00 -4.24
N GLN A 196 4.55 -8.30 -4.57
CA GLN A 196 3.81 -8.50 -5.81
C GLN A 196 4.65 -8.14 -7.05
N LEU A 197 5.44 -7.05 -6.96
CA LEU A 197 6.38 -6.68 -8.00
C LEU A 197 7.44 -7.76 -8.24
N ARG A 198 8.02 -8.33 -7.19
CA ARG A 198 9.02 -9.39 -7.31
C ARG A 198 8.44 -10.71 -7.80
N LEU A 199 7.21 -11.05 -7.40
CA LEU A 199 6.49 -12.21 -7.94
C LEU A 199 6.28 -12.10 -9.45
N SER A 200 5.94 -10.91 -9.95
CA SER A 200 5.79 -10.69 -11.39
C SER A 200 7.10 -10.87 -12.19
N LEU A 201 8.26 -10.84 -11.51
CA LEU A 201 9.57 -11.11 -12.08
C LEU A 201 10.07 -12.53 -11.83
N ALA A 202 9.27 -13.40 -11.20
CA ALA A 202 9.70 -14.70 -10.69
C ALA A 202 10.90 -14.63 -9.72
N ASP A 203 11.13 -13.49 -9.07
CA ASP A 203 12.08 -13.37 -7.96
C ASP A 203 11.40 -13.82 -6.66
N PHE A 204 11.22 -15.13 -6.52
CA PHE A 204 10.49 -15.72 -5.40
C PHE A 204 11.18 -15.49 -4.05
N LYS A 205 12.52 -15.47 -4.01
CA LYS A 205 13.27 -15.24 -2.76
C LYS A 205 13.10 -13.80 -2.27
N GLY A 206 13.21 -12.83 -3.16
CA GLY A 206 12.96 -11.44 -2.81
C GLY A 206 11.50 -11.18 -2.45
N ALA A 207 10.56 -11.85 -3.13
CA ALA A 207 9.14 -11.79 -2.77
C ALA A 207 8.86 -12.37 -1.38
N ALA A 208 9.46 -13.51 -1.03
CA ALA A 208 9.33 -14.11 0.30
C ALA A 208 9.84 -13.17 1.38
N TYR A 209 11.02 -12.56 1.19
CA TYR A 209 11.57 -11.57 2.12
C TYR A 209 10.61 -10.37 2.32
N ALA A 210 10.00 -9.87 1.25
CA ALA A 210 9.05 -8.78 1.35
C ALA A 210 7.77 -9.20 2.10
N LEU A 211 7.23 -10.40 1.86
CA LEU A 211 6.08 -10.95 2.60
C LEU A 211 6.40 -11.22 4.08
N GLU A 212 7.63 -11.63 4.41
CA GLU A 212 8.07 -11.73 5.81
C GLU A 212 7.97 -10.37 6.53
N GLN A 213 8.33 -9.26 5.87
CA GLN A 213 8.13 -7.92 6.43
C GLN A 213 6.64 -7.57 6.62
N VAL A 214 5.77 -8.01 5.69
CA VAL A 214 4.31 -7.84 5.84
C VAL A 214 3.80 -8.58 7.07
N ILE A 215 4.23 -9.83 7.30
CA ILE A 215 3.83 -10.63 8.46
C ILE A 215 4.24 -9.96 9.77
N LEU A 216 5.41 -9.31 9.83
CA LEU A 216 5.81 -8.57 11.04
C LEU A 216 4.82 -7.46 11.41
N GLY A 217 4.19 -6.82 10.42
CA GLY A 217 3.17 -5.79 10.64
C GLY A 217 1.73 -6.32 10.75
N SER A 218 1.46 -7.54 10.25
CA SER A 218 0.13 -8.15 10.24
C SER A 218 0.19 -9.65 10.53
N PRO A 219 0.61 -10.06 11.75
CA PRO A 219 0.89 -11.47 12.07
C PRO A 219 -0.36 -12.35 12.21
N LEU A 220 -1.55 -11.75 12.26
CA LEU A 220 -2.82 -12.47 12.38
C LEU A 220 -3.59 -12.55 11.06
N ASP A 221 -2.97 -12.14 9.95
CA ASP A 221 -3.56 -12.20 8.62
C ASP A 221 -3.34 -13.58 7.98
N ALA A 222 -4.40 -14.38 7.95
CA ALA A 222 -4.38 -15.74 7.38
C ALA A 222 -3.97 -15.77 5.91
N ASP A 223 -4.37 -14.76 5.13
CA ASP A 223 -4.09 -14.73 3.69
C ASP A 223 -2.63 -14.43 3.40
N ILE A 224 -1.98 -13.57 4.18
CA ILE A 224 -0.54 -13.32 4.05
C ILE A 224 0.27 -14.56 4.44
N HIS A 225 -0.13 -15.29 5.48
CA HIS A 225 0.49 -16.57 5.83
C HIS A 225 0.33 -17.60 4.69
N ARG A 226 -0.86 -17.70 4.10
CA ARG A 226 -1.11 -18.55 2.93
C ARG A 226 -0.20 -18.16 1.76
N GLU A 227 -0.14 -16.88 1.40
CA GLU A 227 0.67 -16.39 0.27
C GLU A 227 2.16 -16.65 0.47
N LEU A 228 2.71 -16.36 1.65
CA LEU A 228 4.11 -16.67 1.94
C LEU A 228 4.38 -18.19 1.87
N GLY A 229 3.45 -19.00 2.34
CA GLY A 229 3.51 -20.46 2.20
C GLY A 229 3.59 -20.90 0.73
N GLU A 230 2.79 -20.31 -0.16
CA GLU A 230 2.81 -20.59 -1.60
C GLU A 230 4.14 -20.18 -2.24
N VAL A 231 4.68 -19.02 -1.87
CA VAL A 231 5.98 -18.54 -2.38
C VAL A 231 7.11 -19.47 -1.93
N TYR A 232 7.14 -19.87 -0.66
CA TYR A 232 8.14 -20.83 -0.18
C TYR A 232 8.03 -22.19 -0.88
N ALA A 233 6.81 -22.69 -1.10
CA ALA A 233 6.62 -23.95 -1.84
C ALA A 233 7.16 -23.85 -3.27
N THR A 234 6.97 -22.68 -3.91
CA THR A 234 7.47 -22.39 -5.25
C THR A 234 9.00 -22.34 -5.32
N ILE A 235 9.66 -21.80 -4.28
CA ILE A 235 11.13 -21.82 -4.17
C ILE A 235 11.62 -23.26 -4.05
N GLY A 236 10.91 -24.07 -3.25
CA GLY A 236 11.18 -25.49 -3.06
C GLY A 236 12.47 -25.81 -2.30
N GLY A 237 12.71 -27.09 -2.10
CA GLY A 237 13.78 -27.61 -1.26
C GLY A 237 13.34 -27.79 0.20
N VAL A 238 13.93 -28.79 0.85
CA VAL A 238 13.52 -29.30 2.18
C VAL A 238 13.32 -28.19 3.23
N GLU A 239 14.17 -27.17 3.20
CA GLU A 239 14.10 -26.02 4.11
C GLU A 239 12.86 -25.15 3.84
N TYR A 240 12.68 -24.66 2.61
CA TYR A 240 11.54 -23.81 2.27
C TYR A 240 10.21 -24.58 2.31
N SER A 241 10.20 -25.86 1.94
CA SER A 241 9.03 -26.72 2.12
C SER A 241 8.66 -26.88 3.60
N THR A 242 9.64 -26.86 4.51
CA THR A 242 9.36 -26.83 5.97
C THR A 242 8.72 -25.51 6.39
N TYR A 243 9.23 -24.37 5.93
CA TYR A 243 8.62 -23.06 6.21
C TYR A 243 7.23 -22.95 5.62
N ALA A 244 7.03 -23.38 4.38
CA ALA A 244 5.75 -23.41 3.70
C ALA A 244 4.70 -24.21 4.49
N ARG A 245 5.03 -25.41 5.01
CA ARG A 245 4.12 -26.19 5.86
C ARG A 245 3.69 -25.41 7.11
N LYS A 246 4.65 -24.77 7.78
CA LYS A 246 4.38 -23.99 9.00
C LYS A 246 3.46 -22.80 8.72
N HIS A 247 3.71 -22.06 7.64
CA HIS A 247 2.86 -20.94 7.25
C HIS A 247 1.46 -21.38 6.79
N MET A 248 1.35 -22.50 6.07
CA MET A 248 0.05 -23.09 5.69
C MET A 248 -0.74 -23.56 6.91
N ALA A 249 -0.07 -24.16 7.90
CA ALA A 249 -0.71 -24.56 9.16
C ALA A 249 -1.18 -23.33 9.95
N GLN A 250 -0.36 -22.28 10.06
CA GLN A 250 -0.74 -21.02 10.71
C GLN A 250 -1.93 -20.34 10.02
N ALA A 251 -1.95 -20.33 8.69
CA ALA A 251 -3.09 -19.81 7.93
C ALA A 251 -4.39 -20.55 8.27
N LEU A 252 -4.35 -21.88 8.43
CA LEU A 252 -5.50 -22.69 8.83
C LEU A 252 -5.88 -22.58 10.31
N GLU A 253 -4.93 -22.24 11.18
CA GLU A 253 -5.22 -21.92 12.58
C GLU A 253 -5.99 -20.60 12.69
N LEU A 254 -5.62 -19.61 11.88
CA LEU A 254 -6.28 -18.30 11.82
C LEU A 254 -7.62 -18.34 11.07
N ASP A 255 -7.65 -19.04 9.92
CA ASP A 255 -8.86 -19.27 9.14
C ASP A 255 -8.94 -20.73 8.66
N PRO A 256 -9.65 -21.60 9.42
CA PRO A 256 -9.86 -22.99 9.04
C PRO A 256 -10.67 -23.19 7.76
N THR A 257 -11.39 -22.15 7.29
CA THR A 257 -12.25 -22.22 6.11
C THR A 257 -11.52 -21.92 4.81
N ASN A 258 -10.25 -21.49 4.89
CA ASN A 258 -9.44 -21.17 3.73
C ASN A 258 -9.08 -22.43 2.93
N ILE A 259 -9.91 -22.77 1.95
CA ILE A 259 -9.75 -23.96 1.09
C ILE A 259 -8.39 -23.96 0.38
N ARG A 260 -7.87 -22.78 0.02
CA ARG A 260 -6.58 -22.67 -0.65
C ARG A 260 -5.42 -23.03 0.28
N ALA A 261 -5.49 -22.65 1.55
CA ALA A 261 -4.53 -23.11 2.57
C ALA A 261 -4.71 -24.62 2.90
N GLN A 262 -5.94 -25.15 2.86
CA GLN A 262 -6.20 -26.60 3.08
C GLN A 262 -5.51 -27.44 1.99
N PHE A 263 -5.71 -27.07 0.72
CA PHE A 263 -5.00 -27.70 -0.40
C PHE A 263 -3.50 -27.41 -0.36
N GLY A 264 -3.10 -26.18 -0.05
CA GLY A 264 -1.70 -25.79 0.07
C GLY A 264 -0.95 -26.67 1.08
N LEU A 265 -1.53 -26.91 2.26
CA LEU A 265 -0.95 -27.79 3.27
C LEU A 265 -0.77 -29.22 2.75
N LEU A 266 -1.78 -29.77 2.06
CA LEU A 266 -1.73 -31.10 1.45
C LEU A 266 -0.59 -31.21 0.42
N CYS A 267 -0.49 -30.24 -0.49
CA CYS A 267 0.51 -30.20 -1.54
C CYS A 267 1.91 -30.03 -0.99
N VAL A 268 2.11 -29.05 -0.10
CA VAL A 268 3.44 -28.72 0.47
C VAL A 268 3.93 -29.85 1.37
N ALA A 269 3.05 -30.50 2.12
CA ALA A 269 3.44 -31.63 2.95
C ALA A 269 3.92 -32.83 2.12
N ASN A 270 3.27 -33.12 0.99
CA ASN A 270 3.77 -34.12 0.05
C ASN A 270 5.07 -33.70 -0.63
N GLN A 271 5.18 -32.44 -1.08
CA GLN A 271 6.41 -31.90 -1.63
C GLN A 271 7.60 -32.07 -0.67
N TYR A 272 7.40 -31.77 0.61
CA TYR A 272 8.41 -32.00 1.64
C TYR A 272 8.81 -33.48 1.72
N LEU A 273 7.84 -34.41 1.71
CA LEU A 273 8.12 -35.85 1.78
C LEU A 273 8.98 -36.30 0.59
N ASP A 274 8.65 -35.85 -0.62
CA ASP A 274 9.40 -36.21 -1.84
C ASP A 274 10.81 -35.63 -1.84
N GLU A 275 10.95 -34.33 -1.54
CA GLU A 275 12.25 -33.68 -1.42
C GLU A 275 13.10 -34.29 -0.30
N SER A 276 12.46 -34.72 0.78
CA SER A 276 13.15 -35.38 1.90
C SER A 276 13.69 -36.75 1.52
N LYS A 277 13.03 -37.49 0.61
CA LYS A 277 13.50 -38.80 0.12
C LYS A 277 14.71 -38.62 -0.81
N SER A 278 14.69 -37.59 -1.66
CA SER A 278 15.74 -37.34 -2.65
C SER A 278 16.98 -36.63 -2.09
N SER A 279 16.89 -36.04 -0.89
CA SER A 279 17.99 -35.29 -0.30
C SER A 279 19.09 -36.21 0.26
N SER A 280 20.30 -36.09 -0.30
CA SER A 280 21.50 -36.82 0.13
C SER A 280 22.07 -36.36 1.50
N LYS A 281 21.47 -35.35 2.14
CA LYS A 281 21.92 -34.84 3.44
C LYS A 281 21.45 -35.77 4.56
N LYS A 282 22.40 -36.39 5.27
CA LYS A 282 22.22 -37.41 6.33
C LYS A 282 21.46 -36.98 7.61
N ASN A 283 20.93 -35.76 7.70
CA ASN A 283 20.30 -35.23 8.92
C ASN A 283 18.88 -34.70 8.63
N ILE A 284 18.02 -35.55 8.06
CA ILE A 284 16.59 -35.25 7.99
C ILE A 284 15.95 -35.84 9.23
N ASP A 285 15.26 -35.02 9.99
CA ASP A 285 14.58 -35.44 11.21
C ASP A 285 13.39 -36.35 10.84
N GLU A 286 13.45 -37.60 11.33
CA GLU A 286 12.38 -38.57 11.11
C GLU A 286 11.07 -38.11 11.76
N HIS A 287 11.15 -37.29 12.83
CA HIS A 287 9.98 -36.67 13.42
C HIS A 287 9.28 -35.72 12.45
N GLU A 288 10.04 -34.88 11.72
CA GLU A 288 9.48 -33.95 10.73
C GLU A 288 8.81 -34.68 9.56
N ARG A 289 9.34 -35.84 9.15
CA ARG A 289 8.68 -36.71 8.16
C ARG A 289 7.36 -37.28 8.66
N LEU A 290 7.33 -37.75 9.90
CA LEU A 290 6.09 -38.26 10.51
C LEU A 290 5.05 -37.15 10.63
N VAL A 291 5.45 -35.96 11.08
CA VAL A 291 4.59 -34.77 11.12
C VAL A 291 4.06 -34.44 9.72
N ALA A 292 4.90 -34.46 8.68
CA ALA A 292 4.47 -34.22 7.31
C ALA A 292 3.43 -35.25 6.84
N LYS A 293 3.61 -36.54 7.12
CA LYS A 293 2.62 -37.59 6.81
C LYS A 293 1.27 -37.32 7.48
N GLU A 294 1.28 -36.91 8.75
CA GLU A 294 0.04 -36.56 9.47
C GLU A 294 -0.62 -35.28 8.94
N LEU A 295 0.17 -34.28 8.54
CA LEU A 295 -0.35 -33.06 7.90
C LEU A 295 -0.99 -33.34 6.54
N VAL A 296 -0.45 -34.30 5.75
CA VAL A 296 -1.09 -34.76 4.50
C VAL A 296 -2.48 -35.33 4.80
N LYS A 297 -2.59 -36.24 5.78
CA LYS A 297 -3.87 -36.83 6.20
C LYS A 297 -4.84 -35.75 6.68
N TYR A 298 -4.37 -34.83 7.51
CA TYR A 298 -5.18 -33.71 8.02
C TYR A 298 -5.69 -32.81 6.89
N GLY A 299 -4.83 -32.44 5.94
CA GLY A 299 -5.19 -31.65 4.77
C GLY A 299 -6.22 -32.35 3.90
N ALA A 300 -6.02 -33.63 3.60
CA ALA A 300 -6.94 -34.48 2.84
C ALA A 300 -8.34 -34.56 3.48
N ASP A 301 -8.38 -34.78 4.80
CA ASP A 301 -9.64 -34.81 5.54
C ASP A 301 -10.34 -33.45 5.57
N SER A 302 -9.58 -32.37 5.72
CA SER A 302 -10.09 -31.00 5.74
C SER A 302 -10.71 -30.62 4.40
N VAL A 303 -9.98 -30.86 3.30
CA VAL A 303 -10.49 -30.65 1.94
C VAL A 303 -11.73 -31.51 1.69
N SER A 304 -11.70 -32.80 2.06
CA SER A 304 -12.86 -33.68 1.91
C SER A 304 -14.09 -33.15 2.64
N LYS A 305 -13.93 -32.64 3.87
CA LYS A 305 -15.04 -32.04 4.64
C LYS A 305 -15.58 -30.79 3.96
N SER A 306 -14.71 -29.90 3.47
CA SER A 306 -15.11 -28.67 2.77
C SER A 306 -15.91 -28.96 1.50
N TYR A 307 -15.55 -30.00 0.74
CA TYR A 307 -16.21 -30.34 -0.54
C TYR A 307 -17.41 -31.29 -0.41
N LYS A 308 -17.65 -31.93 0.75
CA LYS A 308 -18.84 -32.78 0.99
C LYS A 308 -20.18 -32.04 0.81
N GLY A 309 -20.20 -30.71 1.00
CA GLY A 309 -21.37 -29.86 0.78
C GLY A 309 -21.59 -29.43 -0.67
N SER A 310 -20.66 -29.73 -1.59
CA SER A 310 -20.79 -29.34 -3.00
C SER A 310 -21.91 -30.13 -3.69
N LYS A 311 -22.67 -29.44 -4.55
CA LYS A 311 -23.76 -30.06 -5.32
C LYS A 311 -23.29 -30.69 -6.63
N ASP A 312 -22.03 -30.48 -7.02
CA ASP A 312 -21.47 -31.00 -8.28
C ASP A 312 -20.73 -32.34 -8.04
N PRO A 313 -21.28 -33.48 -8.51
CA PRO A 313 -20.64 -34.79 -8.36
C PRO A 313 -19.29 -34.88 -9.09
N LYS A 314 -19.09 -34.13 -10.18
CA LYS A 314 -17.81 -34.14 -10.92
C LYS A 314 -16.71 -33.48 -10.12
N MET A 315 -17.02 -32.36 -9.47
CA MET A 315 -16.07 -31.66 -8.60
C MET A 315 -15.65 -32.56 -7.42
N ILE A 316 -16.60 -33.22 -6.76
CA ILE A 316 -16.31 -34.16 -5.67
C ILE A 316 -15.41 -35.30 -6.14
N ALA A 317 -15.70 -35.89 -7.31
CA ALA A 317 -14.89 -36.97 -7.86
C ALA A 317 -13.46 -36.52 -8.21
N THR A 318 -13.29 -35.31 -8.75
CA THR A 318 -11.96 -34.74 -9.05
C THR A 318 -11.19 -34.47 -7.77
N VAL A 319 -11.80 -33.85 -6.76
CA VAL A 319 -11.16 -33.58 -5.47
C VAL A 319 -10.74 -34.88 -4.78
N LYS A 320 -11.60 -35.89 -4.80
CA LYS A 320 -11.28 -37.21 -4.25
C LYS A 320 -10.09 -37.83 -4.95
N ARG A 321 -10.04 -37.81 -6.29
CA ARG A 321 -8.88 -38.32 -7.05
C ARG A 321 -7.59 -37.62 -6.66
N VAL A 322 -7.61 -36.29 -6.57
CA VAL A 322 -6.44 -35.50 -6.14
C VAL A 322 -5.99 -35.92 -4.74
N ILE A 323 -6.93 -36.09 -3.81
CA ILE A 323 -6.61 -36.54 -2.44
C ILE A 323 -6.01 -37.94 -2.44
N ASP A 324 -6.59 -38.87 -3.20
CA ASP A 324 -6.11 -40.24 -3.32
C ASP A 324 -4.66 -40.24 -3.85
N ASP A 325 -4.38 -39.51 -4.94
CA ASP A 325 -3.02 -39.36 -5.51
C ASP A 325 -1.99 -38.87 -4.48
N TYR A 326 -2.38 -37.94 -3.61
CA TYR A 326 -1.54 -37.37 -2.55
C TYR A 326 -1.43 -38.23 -1.28
N THR A 327 -2.22 -39.30 -1.14
CA THR A 327 -2.25 -40.15 0.05
C THR A 327 -1.78 -41.59 -0.19
N GLU A 328 -1.74 -42.04 -1.45
CA GLU A 328 -1.38 -43.41 -1.86
C GLU A 328 -0.01 -43.90 -1.34
N ASN A 329 0.97 -43.02 -1.14
CA ASN A 329 2.35 -43.38 -0.80
C ASN A 329 2.77 -42.98 0.63
N LEU A 330 1.81 -42.88 1.56
CA LEU A 330 2.08 -42.46 2.95
C LEU A 330 2.55 -43.59 3.88
N GLU A 331 2.53 -44.85 3.44
CA GLU A 331 3.06 -45.99 4.20
C GLU A 331 4.60 -45.93 4.32
#